data_AF-A0A350M858-F1
#
_entry.id   AF-A0A350M858-F1
#
_cell.length_a   1.000
_cell.length_b   1.000
_cell.length_c   1.000
_cell.angle_alpha   90.00
_cell.angle_beta   90.00
_cell.angle_gamma   90.00
#
_symmetry.space_group_name_H-M   'P 1'
#
loop_
_entity.id
_entity.type
_entity.pdbx_description
1 polymer ?
#
loop_
_entity_poly.entity_id
_entity_poly.type
_entity_poly.pdbx_seq_one_letter_code
_entity_poly.pdbx_strand_id
1 'polypeptide(L)'
;MIANNIAALMDSVKNRMQKEIALEALDIVEDEYKAMVAYMNQMEDSLAKIRAMGVQDPESQAEVLTQEYAIAMRMGNPKAAEVIQERLDIISKYGGIYASIRDNFEWDRKQLSFLKAKYAGAKVDAERSLEHKFVVNQATPAEKKTYPIRWLIVVVSTISTFLLSVFLIITFQSIKTLQLKERVNKAVEGSN
;
A
#
# COMPACT_ATOMS: atom_id res chain seq x y z
N MET A 1 -7.18 -12.66 29.65
CA MET A 1 -5.76 -12.72 29.20
C MET A 1 -5.61 -13.23 27.76
N ILE A 2 -6.37 -14.22 27.31
CA ILE A 2 -6.31 -14.71 25.90
C ILE A 2 -6.49 -13.59 24.86
N ALA A 3 -7.42 -12.65 25.07
CA ALA A 3 -7.62 -11.51 24.18
C ALA A 3 -6.38 -10.61 24.04
N ASN A 4 -5.67 -10.32 25.14
CA ASN A 4 -4.43 -9.52 25.10
C ASN A 4 -3.32 -10.26 24.36
N ASN A 5 -3.21 -11.58 24.53
CA ASN A 5 -2.22 -12.41 23.85
C ASN A 5 -2.48 -12.49 22.33
N ILE A 6 -3.73 -12.66 21.92
CA ILE A 6 -4.11 -12.64 20.49
C ILE A 6 -3.84 -11.26 19.90
N ALA A 7 -4.17 -10.18 20.61
CA ALA A 7 -3.89 -8.82 20.17
C ALA A 7 -2.39 -8.51 20.09
N ALA A 8 -1.56 -9.06 20.98
CA ALA A 8 -0.11 -8.93 20.94
C ALA A 8 0.49 -9.74 19.78
N LEU A 9 0.01 -10.97 19.54
CA LEU A 9 0.45 -11.80 18.43
C LEU A 9 0.10 -11.14 17.08
N MET A 10 -1.13 -10.68 16.91
CA MET A 10 -1.57 -9.97 15.70
C MET A 10 -0.68 -8.76 15.40
N ASP A 11 -0.39 -7.95 16.42
CA ASP A 11 0.48 -6.78 16.29
C ASP A 11 1.91 -7.17 15.89
N SER A 12 2.48 -8.18 16.54
CA SER A 12 3.82 -8.69 16.18
C SER A 12 3.91 -9.24 14.76
N VAL A 13 2.87 -9.95 14.29
CA VAL A 13 2.81 -10.50 12.93
C VAL A 13 2.65 -9.37 11.92
N LYS A 14 1.79 -8.39 12.19
CA LYS A 14 1.60 -7.22 11.34
C LYS A 14 2.89 -6.41 11.20
N ASN A 15 3.55 -6.10 12.33
CA ASN A 15 4.81 -5.35 12.32
C ASN A 15 5.91 -6.09 11.55
N ARG A 16 5.99 -7.43 11.69
CA ARG A 16 6.94 -8.24 10.92
C ARG A 16 6.64 -8.21 9.42
N MET A 17 5.39 -8.41 9.01
CA MET A 17 5.00 -8.37 7.59
C MET A 17 5.27 -7.00 6.98
N GLN A 18 4.92 -5.92 7.68
CA GLN A 18 5.19 -4.55 7.21
C GLN A 18 6.68 -4.27 7.09
N LYS A 19 7.49 -4.77 8.03
CA LYS A 19 8.94 -4.65 7.97
C LYS A 19 9.53 -5.37 6.76
N GLU A 20 9.06 -6.58 6.49
CA GLU A 20 9.48 -7.38 5.33
C GLU A 20 9.15 -6.66 4.02
N ILE A 21 7.93 -6.16 3.88
CA ILE A 21 7.51 -5.35 2.71
C ILE A 21 8.35 -4.07 2.59
N ALA A 22 8.63 -3.38 3.70
CA ALA A 22 9.42 -2.15 3.69
C ALA A 22 10.88 -2.40 3.25
N LEU A 23 11.47 -3.53 3.65
CA LEU A 23 12.81 -3.93 3.23
C LEU A 23 12.86 -4.23 1.74
N GLU A 24 11.90 -4.99 1.21
CA GLU A 24 11.80 -5.29 -0.22
C GLU A 24 11.55 -4.02 -1.04
N ALA A 25 10.66 -3.14 -0.57
CA ALA A 25 10.41 -1.85 -1.23
C ALA A 25 11.64 -0.93 -1.22
N LEU A 26 12.42 -0.93 -0.13
CA LEU A 26 13.68 -0.19 -0.07
C LEU A 26 14.66 -0.71 -1.13
N ASP A 27 14.83 -2.03 -1.23
CA ASP A 27 15.76 -2.66 -2.18
C ASP A 27 15.44 -2.25 -3.63
N ILE A 28 14.17 -2.38 -4.03
CA ILE A 28 13.70 -1.99 -5.36
C ILE A 28 13.95 -0.50 -5.66
N VAL A 29 13.61 0.37 -4.70
CA VAL A 29 13.75 1.82 -4.90
C VAL A 29 15.22 2.25 -4.86
N GLU A 30 16.05 1.58 -4.05
CA GLU A 30 17.48 1.82 -3.99
C GLU A 30 18.17 1.45 -5.31
N ASP A 31 17.83 0.31 -5.89
CA ASP A 31 18.37 -0.13 -7.17
C ASP A 31 18.00 0.82 -8.30
N GLU A 32 16.73 1.21 -8.38
CA GLU A 32 16.26 2.19 -9.36
C GLU A 32 16.96 3.54 -9.16
N TYR A 33 17.14 3.99 -7.91
CA TYR A 33 17.85 5.23 -7.59
C TYR A 33 19.30 5.19 -8.05
N LYS A 34 20.02 4.10 -7.74
CA LYS A 34 21.41 3.91 -8.18
C LYS A 34 21.53 3.84 -9.70
N ALA A 35 20.60 3.14 -10.37
CA ALA A 35 20.56 3.07 -11.82
C ALA A 35 20.39 4.46 -12.44
N MET A 36 19.47 5.27 -11.91
CA MET A 36 19.26 6.65 -12.38
C MET A 36 20.48 7.54 -12.12
N VAL A 37 21.15 7.41 -10.97
CA VAL A 37 22.41 8.12 -10.68
C VAL A 37 23.50 7.74 -11.68
N ALA A 38 23.67 6.44 -11.95
CA ALA A 38 24.65 5.96 -12.91
C ALA A 38 24.36 6.47 -14.33
N TYR A 39 23.10 6.45 -14.77
CA TYR A 39 22.67 7.02 -16.03
C TYR A 39 22.99 8.52 -16.13
N MET A 40 22.65 9.30 -15.09
CA MET A 40 22.94 10.74 -15.04
C MET A 40 24.44 11.03 -15.16
N ASN A 41 25.28 10.28 -14.44
CA ASN A 41 26.74 10.41 -14.53
C ASN A 41 27.24 10.08 -15.94
N GLN A 42 26.71 9.03 -16.57
CA GLN A 42 27.07 8.67 -17.94
C GLN A 42 26.68 9.76 -18.96
N MET A 43 25.52 10.39 -18.78
CA MET A 43 25.09 11.51 -19.63
C MET A 43 25.97 12.73 -19.42
N GLU A 44 26.34 13.04 -18.18
CA GLU A 44 27.25 14.15 -17.86
C GLU A 44 28.66 13.93 -18.44
N ASP A 45 29.20 12.72 -18.32
CA ASP A 45 30.49 12.35 -18.94
C ASP A 45 30.43 12.45 -20.47
N SER A 46 29.31 12.05 -21.07
CA SER A 46 29.09 12.15 -22.52
C SER A 46 29.03 13.61 -22.96
N LEU A 47 28.30 14.46 -22.23
CA LEU A 47 28.28 15.90 -22.46
C LEU A 47 29.66 16.52 -22.30
N ALA A 48 30.43 16.13 -21.28
CA ALA A 48 31.77 16.64 -21.04
C ALA A 48 32.71 16.32 -22.21
N LYS A 49 32.64 15.10 -22.76
CA LYS A 49 33.40 14.70 -23.96
C LYS A 49 32.99 15.53 -25.19
N ILE A 50 31.70 15.76 -25.40
CA ILE A 50 31.21 16.57 -26.52
C ILE A 50 31.65 18.04 -26.38
N ARG A 51 31.58 18.60 -25.17
CA ARG A 51 32.07 19.96 -24.87
C ARG A 51 33.58 20.08 -25.05
N ALA A 52 34.35 19.04 -24.72
CA ALA A 52 35.80 19.01 -24.95
C ALA A 52 36.16 19.04 -26.45
N MET A 53 35.26 18.58 -27.33
CA MET A 53 35.41 18.72 -28.79
C MET A 53 35.01 20.12 -29.30
N GLY A 54 34.56 21.02 -28.43
CA GLY A 54 34.19 22.41 -28.74
C GLY A 54 32.69 22.64 -29.00
N VAL A 55 31.86 21.60 -28.86
CA VAL A 55 30.41 21.69 -29.08
C VAL A 55 29.73 22.03 -27.75
N GLN A 56 29.24 23.26 -27.63
CA GLN A 56 28.59 23.78 -26.41
C GLN A 56 27.22 24.39 -26.70
N ASP A 57 27.10 25.03 -27.86
CA ASP A 57 25.87 25.61 -28.35
C ASP A 57 25.81 25.39 -29.86
N PRO A 58 25.51 24.16 -30.30
CA PRO A 58 25.69 23.76 -31.69
C PRO A 58 24.85 24.60 -32.66
N GLU A 59 23.69 25.09 -32.25
CA GLU A 59 22.80 25.90 -33.09
C GLU A 59 23.41 27.28 -33.35
N SER A 60 23.74 28.03 -32.29
CA SER A 60 24.36 29.35 -32.44
C SER A 60 25.78 29.26 -33.03
N GLN A 61 26.55 28.23 -32.66
CA GLN A 61 27.88 28.01 -33.23
C GLN A 61 27.79 27.69 -34.74
N ALA A 62 26.84 26.85 -35.16
CA ALA A 62 26.66 26.52 -36.57
C ALA A 62 26.24 27.75 -37.41
N GLU A 63 25.33 28.57 -36.90
CA GLU A 63 24.88 29.79 -37.58
C GLU A 63 26.05 30.75 -37.84
N VAL A 64 26.79 31.10 -36.78
CA VAL A 64 27.93 32.03 -36.86
C VAL A 64 29.03 31.46 -37.76
N LEU A 65 29.40 30.19 -37.59
CA LEU A 65 30.46 29.57 -38.40
C LEU A 65 30.07 29.45 -39.87
N THR A 66 28.80 29.17 -40.18
CA THR A 66 28.32 29.10 -41.56
C THR A 66 28.41 30.47 -42.25
N GLN A 67 28.09 31.55 -41.52
CA GLN A 67 28.24 32.90 -42.04
C GLN A 67 29.71 33.27 -42.29
N GLU A 68 30.58 32.99 -41.34
CA GLU A 68 32.02 33.25 -41.47
C GLU A 68 32.66 32.43 -42.60
N TYR A 69 32.22 31.20 -42.81
CA TYR A 69 32.64 30.36 -43.94
C TYR A 69 32.32 31.04 -45.28
N ALA A 70 31.09 31.54 -45.45
CA ALA A 70 30.70 32.25 -46.66
C ALA A 70 31.51 33.54 -46.88
N ILE A 71 31.83 34.27 -45.81
CA ILE A 71 32.68 35.46 -45.85
C ILE A 71 34.12 35.09 -46.27
N ALA A 72 34.71 34.06 -45.68
CA ALA A 72 36.07 33.61 -45.99
C ALA A 72 36.21 33.18 -47.46
N MET A 73 35.20 32.47 -47.99
CA MET A 73 35.13 32.09 -49.40
C MET A 73 35.05 33.33 -50.31
N ARG A 74 34.24 34.33 -49.97
CA ARG A 74 34.12 35.59 -50.72
C ARG A 74 35.41 36.41 -50.70
N MET A 75 36.16 36.40 -49.60
CA MET A 75 37.42 37.12 -49.44
C MET A 75 38.62 36.39 -50.08
N GLY A 76 38.41 35.20 -50.67
CA GLY A 76 39.49 34.43 -51.29
C GLY A 76 40.49 33.88 -50.28
N ASN A 77 40.06 33.57 -49.05
CA ASN A 77 40.90 32.99 -48.02
C ASN A 77 40.53 31.50 -47.77
N PRO A 78 41.02 30.58 -48.62
CA PRO A 78 40.65 29.17 -48.54
C PRO A 78 41.13 28.51 -47.25
N LYS A 79 42.24 28.98 -46.68
CA LYS A 79 42.77 28.45 -45.41
C LYS A 79 41.84 28.74 -44.23
N ALA A 80 41.25 29.92 -44.19
CA ALA A 80 40.24 30.25 -43.17
C ALA A 80 38.96 29.43 -43.38
N ALA A 81 38.51 29.28 -44.63
CA ALA A 81 37.34 28.48 -44.97
C ALA A 81 37.51 27.01 -44.55
N GLU A 82 38.68 26.42 -44.78
CA GLU A 82 39.01 25.04 -44.38
C GLU A 82 38.92 24.85 -42.86
N VAL A 83 39.54 25.74 -42.07
CA VAL A 83 39.49 25.68 -40.59
C VAL A 83 38.05 25.82 -40.06
N ILE A 84 37.23 26.66 -40.69
CA ILE A 84 35.83 26.84 -40.30
C ILE A 84 35.02 25.59 -40.66
N GLN A 85 35.26 25.00 -41.83
CA GLN A 85 34.61 23.76 -42.25
C GLN A 85 34.90 22.60 -41.28
N GLU A 86 36.15 22.44 -40.83
CA GLU A 86 36.50 21.41 -39.83
C GLU A 86 35.69 21.56 -38.54
N ARG A 87 35.43 22.80 -38.10
CA ARG A 87 34.61 23.06 -36.91
C ARG A 87 33.13 22.77 -37.16
N LEU A 88 32.61 23.16 -38.32
CA LEU A 88 31.24 22.84 -38.74
C LEU A 88 31.01 21.33 -38.81
N ASP A 89 32.00 20.56 -39.29
CA ASP A 89 31.90 19.10 -39.38
C ASP A 89 31.81 18.44 -37.99
N ILE A 90 32.56 18.95 -37.00
CA ILE A 90 32.47 18.49 -35.60
C ILE A 90 31.07 18.78 -35.03
N ILE A 91 30.54 20.00 -35.27
CA ILE A 91 29.20 20.39 -34.81
C ILE A 91 28.13 19.55 -35.50
N SER A 92 28.25 19.30 -36.80
CA SER A 92 27.32 18.45 -37.55
C SER A 92 27.26 17.03 -36.97
N LYS A 93 28.43 16.48 -36.57
CA LYS A 93 28.54 15.14 -36.02
C LYS A 93 27.99 14.99 -34.59
N TYR A 94 28.17 15.99 -33.73
CA TYR A 94 27.86 15.87 -32.29
C TYR A 94 26.77 16.82 -31.79
N GLY A 95 26.37 17.83 -32.56
CA GLY A 95 25.43 18.86 -32.15
C GLY A 95 24.03 18.33 -31.84
N GLY A 96 23.52 17.41 -32.66
CA GLY A 96 22.22 16.78 -32.41
C GLY A 96 22.20 15.94 -31.12
N ILE A 97 23.28 15.20 -30.85
CA ILE A 97 23.42 14.41 -29.63
C ILE A 97 23.50 15.34 -28.41
N TYR A 98 24.28 16.42 -28.50
CA TYR A 98 24.38 17.42 -27.44
C TYR A 98 23.03 18.03 -27.10
N ALA A 99 22.28 18.50 -28.11
CA ALA A 99 20.96 19.10 -27.93
C ALA A 99 20.00 18.11 -27.26
N SER A 100 19.93 16.88 -27.76
CA SER A 100 19.05 15.84 -27.19
C SER A 100 19.36 15.56 -25.72
N ILE A 101 20.63 15.40 -25.34
CA ILE A 101 21.00 15.14 -23.94
C ILE A 101 20.70 16.38 -23.08
N ARG A 102 21.01 17.59 -23.57
CA ARG A 102 20.74 18.86 -22.87
C ARG A 102 19.25 19.03 -22.59
N ASP A 103 18.40 18.79 -23.58
CA ASP A 103 16.97 19.05 -23.51
C ASP A 103 16.27 18.04 -22.58
N ASN A 104 16.75 16.78 -22.53
CA ASN A 104 16.26 15.77 -21.59
C ASN A 104 16.75 15.98 -20.16
N PHE A 105 17.87 16.68 -19.97
CA PHE A 105 18.55 16.78 -18.67
C PHE A 105 17.69 17.39 -17.56
N GLU A 106 16.78 18.31 -17.89
CA GLU A 106 15.86 18.89 -16.90
C GLU A 106 14.86 17.84 -16.38
N TRP A 107 14.30 17.03 -17.29
CA TRP A 107 13.40 15.94 -16.94
C TRP A 107 14.10 14.87 -16.11
N ASP A 108 15.31 14.48 -16.53
CA ASP A 108 16.09 13.46 -15.83
C ASP A 108 16.45 13.91 -14.41
N ARG A 109 16.80 15.20 -14.22
CA ARG A 109 17.02 15.79 -12.89
C ARG A 109 15.77 15.76 -12.02
N LYS A 110 14.59 16.05 -12.58
CA LYS A 110 13.31 15.97 -11.84
C LYS A 110 13.02 14.53 -11.42
N GLN A 111 13.20 13.57 -12.32
CA GLN A 111 13.02 12.15 -12.03
C GLN A 111 14.00 11.66 -10.95
N LEU A 112 15.28 12.06 -11.03
CA LEU A 112 16.27 11.76 -9.99
C LEU A 112 15.87 12.32 -8.62
N SER A 113 15.39 13.56 -8.58
CA SER A 113 14.91 14.19 -7.34
C SER A 113 13.72 13.45 -6.73
N PHE A 114 12.74 13.09 -7.57
CA PHE A 114 11.58 12.30 -7.16
C PHE A 114 11.97 10.94 -6.61
N LEU A 115 12.89 10.26 -7.28
CA LEU A 115 13.37 8.94 -6.89
C LEU A 115 14.20 8.99 -5.60
N LYS A 116 15.00 10.05 -5.42
CA LYS A 116 15.71 10.33 -4.16
C LYS A 116 14.75 10.52 -2.99
N ALA A 117 13.63 11.22 -3.20
CA ALA A 117 12.60 11.39 -2.18
C ALA A 117 11.95 10.05 -1.81
N LYS A 118 11.62 9.22 -2.80
CA LYS A 118 11.11 7.86 -2.58
C LYS A 118 12.10 6.97 -1.83
N TYR A 119 13.37 7.00 -2.23
CA TYR A 119 14.43 6.25 -1.55
C TYR A 119 14.57 6.68 -0.10
N ALA A 120 14.59 7.98 0.18
CA ALA A 120 14.65 8.50 1.54
C ALA A 120 13.44 8.06 2.38
N GLY A 121 12.23 8.09 1.81
CA GLY A 121 11.02 7.61 2.47
C GLY A 121 11.08 6.10 2.77
N ALA A 122 11.36 5.28 1.76
CA ALA A 122 11.48 3.84 1.90
C ALA A 122 12.57 3.45 2.91
N LYS A 123 13.69 4.19 2.94
CA LYS A 123 14.77 3.99 3.91
C LYS A 123 14.30 4.26 5.34
N VAL A 124 13.56 5.35 5.55
CA VAL A 124 13.00 5.66 6.87
C VAL A 124 12.02 4.57 7.31
N ASP A 125 11.13 4.12 6.44
CA ASP A 125 10.16 3.05 6.75
C ASP A 125 10.85 1.70 7.02
N ALA A 126 11.90 1.40 6.27
CA ALA A 126 12.70 0.18 6.43
C ALA A 126 13.64 0.24 7.63
N GLU A 127 14.08 1.40 8.11
CA GLU A 127 14.95 1.52 9.29
C GLU A 127 14.13 1.67 10.58
N ARG A 128 13.02 2.41 10.54
CA ARG A 128 12.18 2.73 11.70
C ARG A 128 10.99 1.80 11.77
N SER A 129 10.86 1.05 12.87
CA SER A 129 9.60 0.38 13.21
C SER A 129 8.64 1.41 13.81
N LEU A 130 7.65 1.86 13.04
CA LEU A 130 6.55 2.64 13.60
C LEU A 130 5.60 1.68 14.35
N GLU A 131 5.40 1.90 15.64
CA GLU A 131 4.38 1.15 16.39
C GLU A 131 2.99 1.53 15.87
N HIS A 132 2.28 0.56 15.29
CA HIS A 132 0.96 0.79 14.69
C HIS A 132 -0.22 0.51 15.64
N LYS A 133 0.05 0.22 16.92
CA LYS A 133 -0.97 -0.08 17.93
C LYS A 133 -0.96 0.98 19.03
N PHE A 134 -2.00 1.80 19.04
CA PHE A 134 -2.33 2.64 20.20
C PHE A 134 -3.23 1.85 21.14
N VAL A 135 -2.68 1.36 22.26
CA VAL A 135 -3.49 0.67 23.28
C VAL A 135 -4.28 1.71 24.08
N VAL A 136 -5.55 1.92 23.72
CA VAL A 136 -6.43 2.86 24.44
C VAL A 136 -6.87 2.28 25.79
N ASN A 137 -7.23 1.00 25.83
CA ASN A 137 -7.56 0.26 27.06
C ASN A 137 -7.21 -1.22 26.88
N GLN A 138 -6.63 -1.85 27.90
CA GLN A 138 -6.32 -3.28 27.88
C GLN A 138 -7.57 -4.13 28.14
N ALA A 139 -7.63 -5.33 27.57
CA ALA A 139 -8.75 -6.23 27.84
C ALA A 139 -8.69 -6.72 29.30
N THR A 140 -9.68 -6.32 30.08
CA THR A 140 -9.88 -6.76 31.47
C THR A 140 -10.83 -7.96 31.52
N PRO A 141 -10.72 -8.83 32.53
CA PRO A 141 -11.71 -9.89 32.74
C PRO A 141 -13.09 -9.27 33.01
N ALA A 142 -14.14 -9.91 32.50
CA ALA A 142 -15.51 -9.42 32.70
C ALA A 142 -15.87 -9.42 34.19
N GLU A 143 -16.26 -8.26 34.72
CA GLU A 143 -16.66 -8.10 36.13
C GLU A 143 -17.84 -8.99 36.52
N LYS A 144 -18.73 -9.27 35.55
CA LYS A 144 -19.85 -10.19 35.70
C LYS A 144 -19.71 -11.35 34.74
N LYS A 145 -19.88 -12.58 35.24
CA LYS A 145 -19.93 -13.78 34.40
C LYS A 145 -21.04 -13.62 33.36
N THR A 146 -20.65 -13.61 32.08
CA THR A 146 -21.57 -13.42 30.95
C THR A 146 -22.57 -14.59 30.87
N TYR A 147 -22.09 -15.82 31.12
CA TYR A 147 -22.93 -17.00 31.19
C TYR A 147 -22.44 -17.99 32.25
N PRO A 148 -23.36 -18.78 32.86
CA PRO A 148 -24.81 -18.70 32.70
C PRO A 148 -25.46 -17.61 33.57
N ILE A 149 -26.55 -17.00 33.06
CA ILE A 149 -27.33 -16.00 33.81
C ILE A 149 -28.20 -16.73 34.84
N ARG A 150 -27.67 -16.89 36.07
CA ARG A 150 -28.27 -17.74 37.11
C ARG A 150 -29.73 -17.41 37.44
N TRP A 151 -30.09 -16.13 37.53
CA TRP A 151 -31.46 -15.72 37.85
C TRP A 151 -32.45 -16.09 36.73
N LEU A 152 -32.01 -16.00 35.46
CA LEU A 152 -32.85 -16.30 34.31
C LEU A 152 -33.18 -17.80 34.27
N ILE A 153 -32.20 -18.66 34.59
CA ILE A 153 -32.42 -20.10 34.71
C ILE A 153 -33.49 -20.39 35.75
N VAL A 154 -33.39 -19.77 36.94
CA VAL A 154 -34.37 -19.99 38.01
C VAL A 154 -35.77 -19.56 37.58
N VAL A 155 -35.93 -18.38 36.97
CA VAL A 155 -37.24 -17.88 36.51
C VAL A 155 -37.84 -18.77 35.40
N VAL A 156 -37.04 -19.18 34.42
CA VAL A 156 -37.51 -20.07 33.36
C VAL A 156 -37.92 -21.42 33.95
N SER A 157 -37.11 -22.00 34.84
CA SER A 157 -37.43 -23.26 35.50
C SER A 157 -38.70 -23.17 36.34
N THR A 158 -38.90 -22.11 37.14
CA THR A 158 -40.11 -21.97 37.97
C THR A 158 -41.37 -21.81 37.13
N ILE A 159 -41.32 -21.02 36.05
CA ILE A 159 -42.45 -20.86 35.12
C ILE A 159 -42.76 -22.19 34.42
N SER A 160 -41.75 -22.90 33.94
CA SER A 160 -41.94 -24.22 33.31
C SER A 160 -42.57 -25.23 34.27
N THR A 161 -42.10 -25.30 35.52
CA THR A 161 -42.68 -26.20 36.54
C THR A 161 -44.11 -25.80 36.90
N PHE A 162 -44.39 -24.51 37.03
CA PHE A 162 -45.74 -24.02 37.34
C PHE A 162 -46.73 -24.38 36.23
N LEU A 163 -46.39 -24.11 34.97
CA LEU A 163 -47.23 -24.46 33.82
C LEU A 163 -47.45 -25.97 33.69
N LEU A 164 -46.39 -26.76 33.90
CA LEU A 164 -46.49 -28.22 33.92
C LEU A 164 -47.43 -28.69 35.03
N SER A 165 -47.37 -28.09 36.22
CA SER A 165 -48.23 -28.47 37.36
C SER A 165 -49.70 -28.20 37.08
N VAL A 166 -50.04 -27.03 36.51
CA VAL A 166 -51.41 -26.69 36.09
C VAL A 166 -51.90 -27.66 35.02
N PHE A 167 -51.06 -27.95 34.03
CA PHE A 167 -51.38 -28.91 32.98
C PHE A 167 -51.71 -30.31 33.56
N LEU A 168 -50.89 -30.80 34.49
CA LEU A 168 -51.14 -32.08 35.16
C LEU A 168 -52.44 -32.08 35.97
N ILE A 169 -52.75 -31.01 36.71
CA ILE A 169 -54.01 -30.91 37.46
C ILE A 169 -55.22 -31.00 36.52
N ILE A 170 -55.19 -30.28 35.39
CA ILE A 170 -56.27 -30.30 34.40
C ILE A 170 -56.43 -31.70 33.79
N THR A 171 -55.34 -32.38 33.42
CA THR A 171 -55.42 -33.73 32.85
C THR A 171 -55.93 -34.75 33.86
N PHE A 172 -55.47 -34.70 35.12
CA PHE A 172 -55.99 -35.57 36.18
C PHE A 172 -57.47 -35.32 36.47
N GLN A 173 -57.93 -34.07 36.52
CA GLN A 173 -59.34 -33.74 36.72
C GLN A 173 -60.20 -34.21 35.54
N SER A 174 -59.73 -34.03 34.30
CA SER A 174 -60.42 -34.49 33.10
C SER A 174 -60.59 -36.01 33.11
N ILE A 175 -59.53 -36.77 33.39
CA ILE A 175 -59.58 -38.24 33.49
C ILE A 175 -60.56 -38.68 34.59
N LYS A 176 -60.50 -38.06 35.78
CA LYS A 176 -61.41 -38.40 36.89
C LYS A 176 -62.87 -38.11 36.55
N THR A 177 -63.14 -37.02 35.83
CA THR A 177 -64.49 -36.62 35.40
C THR A 177 -65.04 -37.59 34.35
N LEU A 178 -64.21 -38.04 33.40
CA LEU A 178 -64.57 -39.06 32.43
C LEU A 178 -64.89 -40.41 33.09
N GLN A 179 -64.05 -40.87 34.03
CA GLN A 179 -64.31 -42.09 34.80
C GLN A 179 -65.59 -42.00 35.64
N LEU A 180 -65.89 -40.83 36.21
CA LEU A 180 -67.14 -40.61 36.95
C LEU A 180 -68.35 -40.66 36.01
N LYS A 181 -68.25 -40.07 34.83
CA LYS A 181 -69.28 -40.10 33.79
C LYS A 181 -69.52 -41.52 33.26
N GLU A 182 -68.48 -42.32 33.07
CA GLU A 182 -68.61 -43.75 32.72
C GLU A 182 -69.29 -44.56 33.83
N ARG A 183 -68.96 -44.31 35.10
CA ARG A 183 -69.62 -44.99 36.24
C ARG A 183 -71.09 -44.62 36.36
N VAL A 184 -71.44 -43.35 36.12
CA VAL A 184 -72.83 -42.87 36.12
C VAL A 184 -73.60 -43.45 34.91
N ASN A 185 -73.03 -43.45 33.71
CA ASN A 185 -73.68 -44.08 32.54
C ASN A 185 -73.91 -45.58 32.73
N LYS A 186 -72.93 -46.32 33.28
CA LYS A 186 -73.12 -47.75 33.62
C LYS A 186 -74.20 -47.98 34.69
N ALA A 187 -74.38 -47.05 35.63
CA ALA A 187 -75.45 -47.12 36.63
C ALA A 187 -76.85 -46.82 36.02
N VAL A 188 -76.90 -46.00 34.98
CA VAL A 188 -78.14 -45.68 34.24
C VAL A 188 -78.51 -46.80 33.24
N GLU A 189 -77.53 -47.43 32.59
CA GLU A 189 -77.77 -48.58 31.69
C GLU A 189 -78.10 -49.89 32.42
N GLY A 190 -77.71 -50.04 33.70
CA GLY A 190 -78.06 -51.21 34.52
C GLY A 190 -79.45 -51.18 35.17
N SER A 191 -80.26 -50.15 34.88
CA SER A 191 -81.59 -49.90 35.46
C SER A 191 -82.73 -49.99 34.44
N ASN A 192 -82.47 -50.49 33.22
CA ASN A 192 -83.48 -50.83 32.22
C ASN A 192 -83.44 -52.32 31.89
#